data_AF-A0A0D0A0G4-F1
#
_entry.id   AF-A0A0D0A0G4-F1
#
_cell.length_a   1.000
_cell.length_b   1.000
_cell.length_c   1.000
_cell.angle_alpha   90.00
_cell.angle_beta   90.00
_cell.angle_gamma   90.00
#
_symmetry.space_group_name_H-M   'P 1'
#
loop_
_entity.id
_entity.type
_entity.pdbx_description
1 polymer ?
#
loop_
_entity_poly.entity_id
_entity_poly.type
_entity_poly.pdbx_seq_one_letter_code
_entity_poly.pdbx_strand_id
1 'polypeptide(L)' 'YPILSHMTLDYLPIQGSSVPCERAFSDAGLTDSKRRARLLPENFGDIQIVKNKYKK' A
#
# COMPACT_ATOMS: atom_id res chain seq x y z
N TYR A 1 16.26 17.43 21.39
CA TYR A 1 14.83 17.57 21.71
C TYR A 1 14.13 16.22 21.58
N PRO A 2 14.18 15.34 22.60
CA PRO A 2 13.68 13.97 22.48
C PRO A 2 12.19 13.92 22.14
N ILE A 3 11.36 14.73 22.80
CA ILE A 3 9.90 14.77 22.57
C ILE A 3 9.56 15.23 21.15
N LEU A 4 10.20 16.31 20.66
CA LEU A 4 9.99 16.80 19.30
C LEU A 4 10.42 15.77 18.26
N SER A 5 11.56 15.09 18.45
CA SER A 5 11.99 14.05 17.52
C SER A 5 11.02 12.87 17.46
N HIS A 6 10.41 12.47 18.58
CA HIS A 6 9.38 11.43 18.58
C HIS A 6 8.14 11.86 17.79
N MET A 7 7.63 13.07 18.04
CA MET A 7 6.47 13.59 17.30
C MET A 7 6.76 13.69 15.80
N THR A 8 7.96 14.13 15.41
CA THR A 8 8.36 14.20 14.01
C THR A 8 8.32 12.83 13.31
N LEU A 9 8.70 11.75 14.00
CA LEU A 9 8.63 10.39 13.45
C LEU A 9 7.20 9.90 13.24
N ASP A 10 6.23 10.38 14.01
CA ASP A 10 4.82 10.02 13.84
C ASP A 10 4.16 10.82 12.71
N TYR A 11 4.49 12.10 12.56
CA TYR A 11 3.82 13.00 11.61
C TYR A 11 4.46 13.04 10.22
N LEU A 12 5.79 13.00 10.10
CA LEU A 12 6.45 13.11 8.78
C LEU A 12 6.11 11.96 7.81
N PRO A 13 5.90 10.70 8.25
CA PRO A 13 5.53 9.62 7.35
C PRO A 13 4.09 9.72 6.82
N ILE A 14 3.26 10.59 7.39
CA ILE A 14 1.89 10.76 6.94
C ILE A 14 1.92 11.36 5.53
N GLN A 15 1.45 10.59 4.57
CA GLN A 15 1.44 11.01 3.18
C GLN A 15 0.43 12.16 2.97
N GLY A 16 0.90 13.30 2.48
CA GLY A 16 0.04 14.45 2.16
C GLY A 16 -0.74 14.36 0.83
N SER A 17 -0.74 13.20 0.17
CA SER A 17 -1.34 13.00 -1.15
C SER A 17 -1.93 11.60 -1.30
N SER A 18 -2.99 11.46 -2.09
CA SER A 18 -3.60 10.18 -2.46
C SER A 18 -2.78 9.39 -3.49
N VAL A 19 -1.77 9.99 -4.12
CA VAL A 19 -1.01 9.40 -5.24
C VAL A 19 -0.44 8.02 -4.93
N PRO A 20 0.11 7.72 -3.74
CA PRO A 20 0.57 6.36 -3.44
C PRO A 20 -0.55 5.32 -3.42
N CYS A 21 -1.75 5.69 -2.94
CA CYS A 21 -2.92 4.82 -2.95
C CYS A 21 -3.39 4.58 -4.39
N GLU A 22 -3.46 5.62 -5.22
CA GLU A 22 -3.84 5.50 -6.64
C GLU A 22 -2.87 4.62 -7.42
N ARG A 23 -1.56 4.76 -7.16
CA ARG A 23 -0.53 3.91 -7.74
C ARG A 23 -0.69 2.45 -7.30
N ALA A 24 -0.97 2.21 -6.02
CA ALA A 24 -1.21 0.88 -5.50
C ALA A 24 -2.43 0.23 -6.18
N PHE A 25 -3.55 0.95 -6.33
CA PHE A 25 -4.74 0.44 -7.02
C PHE A 25 -4.51 0.19 -8.52
N SER A 26 -3.80 1.10 -9.20
CA SER A 26 -3.46 0.93 -10.61
C SER A 26 -2.59 -0.32 -10.85
N ASP A 27 -1.62 -0.56 -9.96
CA ASP A 27 -0.73 -1.73 -9.98
C ASP A 27 -1.49 -3.04 -9.59
N ALA A 28 -2.47 -2.93 -8.70
CA ALA A 28 -3.31 -4.04 -8.27
C ALA A 28 -4.34 -4.47 -9.34
N GLY A 29 -4.73 -3.58 -10.26
CA GLY A 29 -5.68 -3.86 -11.34
C GLY A 29 -5.28 -5.01 -12.27
N LEU A 30 -3.99 -5.36 -12.32
CA LEU A 30 -3.52 -6.56 -13.05
C LEU A 30 -3.93 -7.87 -12.35
N THR A 31 -3.84 -7.91 -11.02
CA THR A 31 -4.15 -9.07 -10.19
C THR A 31 -5.66 -9.20 -9.95
N ASP A 32 -6.38 -8.08 -9.95
CA ASP A 32 -7.83 -7.99 -9.68
C ASP A 32 -8.65 -8.62 -10.81
N SER A 33 -8.55 -8.06 -12.02
CA SER A 33 -9.45 -8.42 -13.13
C SER A 33 -8.73 -8.95 -14.36
N LYS A 34 -7.55 -8.41 -14.71
CA LYS A 34 -6.86 -8.72 -15.98
C LYS A 34 -6.31 -10.14 -16.07
N ARG A 35 -5.84 -10.72 -14.95
CA ARG A 35 -5.32 -12.09 -14.92
C ARG A 35 -6.38 -13.17 -14.63
N ARG A 36 -7.67 -12.82 -14.49
CA ARG A 36 -8.76 -13.75 -14.12
C ARG A 36 -8.39 -14.68 -12.95
N ALA A 37 -7.77 -14.12 -11.91
CA ALA A 37 -7.15 -14.92 -10.85
C ALA A 37 -8.17 -15.67 -9.95
N ARG A 38 -9.49 -15.47 -10.14
CA ARG A 38 -10.58 -16.02 -9.30
C ARG A 38 -10.24 -15.95 -7.80
N LEU A 39 -9.67 -14.82 -7.39
CA LEU A 39 -9.32 -14.59 -6.00
C LEU A 39 -10.58 -14.13 -5.26
N LEU A 40 -10.76 -14.64 -4.05
CA LEU A 40 -11.69 -14.03 -3.11
C LEU A 40 -11.14 -12.64 -2.72
N PRO A 41 -12.02 -11.64 -2.45
CA PRO A 41 -11.58 -10.29 -2.09
C PRO A 41 -10.60 -10.24 -0.91
N GLU A 42 -10.77 -11.15 0.06
CA GLU A 42 -9.88 -11.28 1.23
C GLU A 42 -8.46 -11.68 0.81
N ASN A 43 -8.32 -12.77 0.05
CA ASN A 43 -7.02 -13.23 -0.46
C ASN A 43 -6.36 -12.21 -1.39
N PHE A 44 -7.15 -11.42 -2.12
CA PHE A 44 -6.63 -10.35 -2.96
C PHE A 44 -5.92 -9.28 -2.13
N GLY A 45 -6.52 -8.84 -1.02
CA GLY A 45 -5.93 -7.87 -0.11
C GLY A 45 -4.59 -8.36 0.47
N ASP A 46 -4.57 -9.59 0.98
CA ASP A 46 -3.37 -10.21 1.55
C ASP A 46 -2.22 -10.27 0.53
N ILE A 47 -2.51 -10.67 -0.70
CA ILE A 47 -1.51 -10.74 -1.78
C ILE A 47 -0.96 -9.36 -2.12
N GLN A 48 -1.79 -8.30 -2.12
CA GLN A 48 -1.28 -6.94 -2.36
C GLN A 48 -0.36 -6.45 -1.23
N ILE A 49 -0.67 -6.78 0.03
CA ILE A 49 0.19 -6.45 1.18
C ILE A 49 1.55 -7.14 1.03
N VAL A 50 1.55 -8.45 0.73
CA VAL A 50 2.78 -9.24 0.53
C VAL A 50 3.58 -8.70 -0.65
N LYS A 51 2.92 -8.41 -1.78
CA LYS A 51 3.56 -7.81 -2.97
C LYS A 51 4.23 -6.48 -2.63
N ASN A 52 3.54 -5.61 -1.90
CA ASN A 52 4.09 -4.29 -1.55
C ASN A 52 5.28 -4.38 -0.58
N LYS A 53 5.27 -5.37 0.33
CA LYS A 53 6.40 -5.63 1.24
C LYS A 53 7.69 -6.01 0.51
N TYR A 54 7.59 -6.73 -0.61
CA TYR A 54 8.74 -7.18 -1.41
C TYR A 54 9.05 -6.26 -2.60
N LYS A 55 8.33 -5.14 -2.75
CA LYS A 55 8.57 -4.16 -3.80
C LYS A 55 9.88 -3.41 -3.48
N LYS A 56 10.83 -3.45 -4.42
CA LYS A 56 12.09 -2.70 -4.35
C LYS A 56 11.87 -1.21 -4.53
#